data_AF-A0A5Q4E9Y6-F1
#
_entry.id   AF-A0A5Q4E9Y6-F1
#
_cell.length_a   1.000
_cell.length_b   1.000
_cell.length_c   1.000
_cell.angle_alpha   90.00
_cell.angle_beta   90.00
_cell.angle_gamma   90.00
#
_symmetry.space_group_name_H-M   'P 1'
#
loop_
_entity.id
_entity.type
_entity.pdbx_description
1 polymer ?
#
loop_
_entity_poly.entity_id
_entity_poly.type
_entity_poly.pdbx_seq_one_letter_code
_entity_poly.pdbx_strand_id
1 'polypeptide(L)' 'MIIMNLVEKRDYIHSHLHRIKEPAVNELYEKLLSFLEDALMEESEENIKNGELTSHEDLKKEVQKMSSLRD' A
#
# COMPACT_ATOMS: atom_id res chain seq x y z
N MET A 1 28.88 1.04 11.87
CA MET A 1 27.86 0.39 11.04
C MET A 1 28.36 0.41 9.61
N ILE A 2 28.58 -0.75 8.98
CA ILE A 2 29.10 -0.79 7.60
C ILE A 2 27.97 -0.31 6.68
N ILE A 3 28.18 0.82 6.01
CA ILE A 3 27.24 1.31 4.99
C ILE A 3 27.57 0.55 3.72
N MET A 4 26.81 -0.52 3.45
CA MET A 4 26.94 -1.26 2.19
C MET A 4 26.52 -0.38 1.02
N ASN A 5 27.30 -0.38 -0.04
CA ASN A 5 26.96 0.30 -1.28
C ASN A 5 25.83 -0.47 -2.02
N LEU A 6 25.31 0.12 -3.10
CA LEU A 6 24.16 -0.43 -3.82
C LEU A 6 24.45 -1.83 -4.41
N VAL A 7 25.67 -2.05 -4.90
CA VAL A 7 26.08 -3.34 -5.49
C VAL A 7 26.19 -4.41 -4.42
N GLU A 8 26.83 -4.08 -3.28
CA GLU A 8 26.97 -4.98 -2.14
C GLU A 8 25.61 -5.39 -1.56
N LYS A 9 24.65 -4.46 -1.48
CA LYS A 9 23.28 -4.75 -1.04
C LYS A 9 22.59 -5.74 -1.98
N ARG A 10 22.69 -5.52 -3.29
CA ARG A 10 22.11 -6.43 -4.30
C ARG A 10 22.71 -7.83 -4.19
N ASP A 11 24.03 -7.93 -4.12
CA ASP A 11 24.73 -9.21 -4.10
C ASP A 11 24.44 -9.97 -2.79
N TYR A 12 24.29 -9.25 -1.68
CA TYR A 12 23.85 -9.81 -0.40
C TYR A 12 22.44 -10.38 -0.48
N ILE A 13 21.48 -9.61 -1.01
CA ILE A 13 20.09 -10.08 -1.18
C ILE A 13 20.05 -11.31 -2.07
N HIS A 14 20.75 -11.27 -3.22
CA HIS A 14 20.77 -12.39 -4.17
C HIS A 14 21.38 -13.67 -3.56
N SER A 15 22.51 -13.53 -2.86
CA SER A 15 23.18 -14.67 -2.19
C SER A 15 22.40 -15.25 -1.02
N HIS A 16 21.44 -14.52 -0.46
CA HIS A 16 20.64 -14.97 0.69
C HIS A 16 19.19 -15.28 0.35
N LEU A 17 18.74 -15.00 -0.88
CA LEU A 17 17.37 -15.21 -1.33
C LEU A 17 16.92 -16.67 -1.13
N HIS A 18 17.81 -17.63 -1.43
CA HIS A 18 17.55 -19.07 -1.30
C HIS A 18 17.32 -19.54 0.14
N ARG A 19 17.72 -18.74 1.14
CA ARG A 19 17.54 -19.07 2.56
C ARG A 19 16.15 -18.68 3.07
N ILE A 20 15.44 -17.88 2.29
CA ILE A 20 14.09 -17.44 2.60
C ILE A 20 13.15 -18.61 2.30
N LYS A 21 12.37 -19.00 3.32
CA LYS A 21 11.34 -20.02 3.15
C LYS A 21 10.15 -19.36 2.43
N GLU A 22 9.83 -19.81 1.22
CA GLU A 22 8.68 -19.32 0.46
C GLU A 22 7.38 -19.26 1.28
N PRO A 23 7.04 -20.25 2.13
CA PRO A 23 5.86 -20.15 2.98
C PRO A 23 5.84 -18.94 3.92
N ALA A 24 7.00 -18.54 4.45
CA ALA A 24 7.08 -17.39 5.36
C ALA A 24 6.91 -16.05 4.61
N VAL A 25 7.34 -16.00 3.34
CA VAL A 25 7.11 -14.83 2.46
C VAL A 25 5.63 -14.72 2.13
N ASN A 26 5.02 -15.84 1.74
CA ASN A 26 3.59 -15.87 1.42
C ASN A 26 2.74 -15.44 2.62
N GLU A 27 3.05 -15.96 3.83
CA GLU A 27 2.35 -15.56 5.06
C GLU A 27 2.49 -14.06 5.35
N LEU A 28 3.68 -13.48 5.12
CA LEU A 28 3.90 -12.04 5.28
C LEU A 28 3.07 -11.23 4.27
N TYR A 29 3.03 -11.67 3.01
CA TYR A 29 2.25 -11.02 1.97
C TYR A 29 0.74 -11.08 2.28
N GLU A 30 0.24 -12.23 2.70
CA GLU A 30 -1.17 -12.41 3.09
C GLU A 30 -1.55 -11.51 4.27
N LYS A 31 -0.71 -11.42 5.30
CA LYS A 31 -0.94 -10.53 6.44
C LYS A 31 -0.93 -9.06 6.05
N LEU A 32 0.00 -8.66 5.17
CA LEU A 32 0.05 -7.28 4.68
C LEU A 32 -1.20 -6.93 3.87
N LEU A 33 -1.67 -7.86 3.03
CA LEU A 33 -2.89 -7.67 2.25
C LEU A 33 -4.11 -7.53 3.16
N SER A 34 -4.28 -8.45 4.12
CA SER A 34 -5.37 -8.40 5.10
C SER A 34 -5.36 -7.08 5.88
N PHE A 35 -4.19 -6.62 6.33
CA PHE A 35 -4.08 -5.34 7.03
C PHE A 35 -4.51 -4.14 6.16
N LEU A 36 -4.16 -4.15 4.88
CA LEU A 36 -4.57 -3.09 3.94
C LEU A 36 -6.08 -3.15 3.66
N GLU A 37 -6.65 -4.35 3.51
CA GLU A 37 -8.09 -4.54 3.34
C GLU A 37 -8.87 -4.09 4.58
N ASP A 38 -8.41 -4.46 5.77
CA ASP A 38 -9.01 -4.05 7.04
C ASP A 38 -8.94 -2.52 7.23
N ALA A 39 -7.80 -1.91 6.92
CA ALA A 39 -7.64 -0.45 6.98
C ALA A 39 -8.56 0.28 6.00
N LEU A 40 -8.75 -0.25 4.79
CA LEU A 40 -9.70 0.29 3.81
C LEU A 40 -11.16 0.13 4.27
N MET A 41 -11.49 -0.96 4.98
CA MET A 41 -12.82 -1.18 5.53
C MET A 41 -13.13 -0.23 6.69
N GLU A 42 -12.21 -0.03 7.64
CA GLU A 42 -12.41 0.87 8.79
C GLU A 42 -12.70 2.31 8.37
N GLU A 43 -11.95 2.86 7.40
CA GLU A 43 -12.20 4.21 6.88
C GLU A 43 -13.58 4.33 6.20
N SER A 44 -14.10 3.24 5.62
CA SER A 44 -15.39 3.28 4.91
C SER A 44 -16.59 3.11 5.84
N GLU A 45 -16.52 2.23 6.83
CA GLU A 45 -17.68 1.92 7.68
C GLU A 45 -18.01 3.05 8.66
N GLU A 46 -16.98 3.67 9.24
CA GLU A 46 -17.16 4.77 10.18
C GLU A 46 -17.71 6.02 9.46
N ASN A 47 -17.19 6.33 8.27
CA ASN A 47 -17.67 7.44 7.46
C ASN A 47 -19.13 7.23 7.00
N ILE A 48 -19.51 5.99 6.66
CA ILE A 48 -20.91 5.65 6.33
C ILE A 48 -21.82 5.79 7.56
N LYS A 49 -21.41 5.28 8.74
CA LYS A 49 -22.19 5.39 9.99
C LYS A 49 -22.34 6.84 10.46
N ASN A 50 -21.30 7.65 10.29
CA ASN A 50 -21.26 9.06 10.69
C ASN A 50 -21.92 9.98 9.65
N GLY A 51 -22.32 9.46 8.49
CA GLY A 51 -22.93 10.24 7.42
C GLY A 51 -21.94 11.17 6.70
N GLU A 52 -20.64 10.93 6.86
CA GLU A 52 -19.54 11.62 6.19
C GLU A 52 -19.39 11.10 4.75
N LEU A 53 -20.48 11.20 3.99
CA LEU A 53 -20.53 10.81 2.59
C LEU A 53 -20.09 11.99 1.73
N THR A 54 -19.11 11.77 0.87
CA THR A 54 -18.77 12.75 -0.19
C THR A 54 -20.00 12.97 -1.08
N SER A 55 -20.38 14.24 -1.24
CA SER A 55 -21.49 14.62 -2.11
C SER A 55 -21.10 14.44 -3.59
N HIS A 56 -22.09 14.25 -4.46
CA HIS A 56 -21.86 14.15 -5.90
C HIS A 56 -21.14 15.38 -6.47
N GLU A 57 -21.45 16.57 -5.95
CA GLU A 57 -20.82 17.81 -6.40
C GLU A 57 -19.36 17.92 -5.96
N ASP A 58 -19.01 17.41 -4.77
CA ASP A 58 -17.64 17.45 -4.28
C ASP A 58 -16.76 16.42 -5.01
N LEU A 59 -17.30 15.22 -5.29
CA LEU A 59 -16.64 14.24 -6.15
C LEU A 59 -16.40 14.80 -7.56
N LYS A 60 -17.38 15.50 -8.13
CA LYS A 60 -17.29 16.10 -9.46
C LYS A 60 -16.18 17.15 -9.55
N LYS A 61 -16.00 17.97 -8.50
CA LYS A 61 -14.90 18.95 -8.42
C LYS A 61 -13.54 18.27 -8.34
N GLU A 62 -13.39 17.19 -7.58
CA GLU A 62 -12.12 16.46 -7.48
C GLU A 62 -11.73 15.80 -8.81
N VAL A 63 -12.68 15.16 -9.48
CA VAL A 63 -12.45 14.54 -10.80
C VAL A 63 -12.01 15.58 -11.83
N GLN A 64 -12.65 16.76 -11.83
CA GLN A 64 -12.26 17.87 -12.70
C GLN A 64 -10.85 18.38 -12.38
N LYS A 65 -10.52 18.52 -11.09
CA LYS A 65 -9.18 18.93 -10.63
C LYS A 65 -8.11 17.93 -11.06
N MET A 66 -8.35 16.63 -10.95
CA MET A 66 -7.41 15.61 -11.41
C MET A 66 -7.24 15.60 -12.93
N SER A 67 -8.30 15.85 -13.69
CA SER A 67 -8.19 15.98 -15.15
C SER A 67 -7.34 17.18 -15.58
N SER A 68 -7.45 18.31 -14.87
CA SER A 68 -6.67 19.53 -15.16
C SER A 68 -5.19 19.46 -14.78
N LEU A 69 -4.79 18.49 -13.95
CA LEU A 69 -3.39 18.25 -13.56
C LEU A 69 -2.66 17.30 -14.53
N ARG A 70 -3.40 16.71 -15.48
CA ARG A 70 -2.89 15.73 -16.45
C ARG A 70 -2.59 16.34 -17.83
N ASP A 71 -2.89 17.63 -17.99
CA ASP A 71 -2.55 18.49 -19.15
C ASP A 71 -1.34 19.38 -18.81
#